data_AF-A0AAD1HEF7-F1
#
_entry.id   AF-A0AAD1HEF7-F1
#
_cell.length_a   1.000
_cell.length_b   1.000
_cell.length_c   1.000
_cell.angle_alpha   90.00
_cell.angle_beta   90.00
_cell.angle_gamma   90.00
#
_symmetry.space_group_name_H-M   'P 1'
#
loop_
_entity.id
_entity.type
_entity.pdbx_description
1 polymer ?
#
loop_
_entity_poly.entity_id
_entity_poly.type
_entity_poly.pdbx_seq_one_letter_code
_entity_poly.pdbx_strand_id
1 'polypeptide(L)'
;MALIQTRSGTTKTTAVVVGVVLAALTLGSYLLGIDHLLGFSRLAMAVILVIAFVKVYLVTQYFMDIRHAPTWLKVIVHGWTVLTAGIVIGLYIGL
;
A
#
# COMPACT_ATOMS: atom_id res chain seq x y z
N MET A 1 -19.92 32.61 9.29
CA MET A 1 -18.82 32.20 8.38
C MET A 1 -17.54 31.86 9.15
N ALA A 2 -17.62 31.03 10.21
CA ALA A 2 -16.46 30.70 11.08
C ALA A 2 -16.40 29.22 11.49
N LEU A 3 -17.32 28.37 11.00
CA LEU A 3 -17.43 26.96 11.39
C LEU A 3 -16.86 25.96 10.36
N ILE A 4 -16.24 26.45 9.27
CA ILE A 4 -15.70 25.60 8.19
C ILE A 4 -14.21 25.30 8.40
N GLN A 5 -13.50 26.05 9.25
CA GLN A 5 -12.04 26.01 9.32
C GLN A 5 -11.46 24.85 10.17
N THR A 6 -12.24 24.24 11.06
CA THR A 6 -11.73 23.24 12.04
C THR A 6 -11.59 21.81 11.50
N ARG A 7 -12.16 21.46 10.34
CA ARG A 7 -12.10 20.09 9.79
C ARG A 7 -10.97 19.84 8.78
N SER A 8 -10.24 20.87 8.36
CA SER A 8 -9.25 20.76 7.28
C SER A 8 -7.88 20.21 7.71
N GLY A 9 -7.56 20.28 9.01
CA GLY A 9 -6.27 19.83 9.55
C GLY A 9 -6.08 18.32 9.48
N THR A 10 -7.07 17.54 9.92
CA THR A 10 -6.94 16.09 10.11
C THR A 10 -6.65 15.33 8.81
N THR A 11 -7.34 15.66 7.71
CA THR A 11 -7.16 14.94 6.43
C THR A 11 -5.77 15.17 5.83
N LYS A 12 -5.25 16.40 5.92
CA LYS A 12 -3.91 16.73 5.43
C LYS A 12 -2.83 16.01 6.23
N THR A 13 -2.96 16.00 7.55
CA THR A 13 -2.05 15.26 8.43
C THR A 13 -2.05 13.77 8.12
N THR A 14 -3.22 13.15 7.91
CA THR A 14 -3.31 11.73 7.52
C THR A 14 -2.61 11.45 6.20
N ALA A 15 -2.81 12.27 5.17
CA ALA A 15 -2.17 12.08 3.86
C ALA A 15 -0.64 12.17 3.96
N VAL A 16 -0.12 13.13 4.74
CA VAL A 16 1.33 13.27 4.98
C VAL A 16 1.88 12.05 5.73
N VAL A 17 1.20 11.59 6.79
CA VAL A 17 1.63 10.40 7.55
C VAL A 17 1.67 9.17 6.65
N VAL A 18 0.63 8.93 5.84
CA VAL A 18 0.61 7.79 4.90
C VAL A 18 1.70 7.95 3.84
N GLY A 19 1.96 9.17 3.36
CA GLY A 19 3.06 9.47 2.45
C GLY A 19 4.43 9.12 3.04
N VAL A 20 4.67 9.46 4.30
CA VAL A 20 5.91 9.09 5.02
C VAL A 20 6.02 7.58 5.16
N VAL A 21 4.93 6.88 5.50
CA VAL A 21 4.89 5.41 5.55
C VAL A 21 5.22 4.80 4.18
N LEU A 22 4.66 5.32 3.09
CA LEU A 22 4.96 4.87 1.73
C LEU A 22 6.43 5.10 1.36
N ALA A 23 7.02 6.23 1.75
CA ALA A 23 8.43 6.51 1.55
C ALA A 23 9.31 5.53 2.34
N ALA A 24 8.98 5.28 3.60
CA ALA A 24 9.68 4.29 4.44
C ALA A 24 9.59 2.88 3.87
N LEU A 25 8.41 2.45 3.41
CA LEU A 25 8.22 1.17 2.72
C LEU A 25 9.04 1.07 1.44
N THR A 26 9.19 2.18 0.71
CA THR A 26 10.04 2.24 -0.50
C THR A 26 11.50 2.04 -0.14
N LEU A 27 12.00 2.79 0.84
CA LEU A 27 13.38 2.65 1.33
C LEU A 27 13.64 1.24 1.86
N GLY A 28 12.71 0.67 2.62
CA GLY A 28 12.80 -0.71 3.11
C GLY A 28 12.86 -1.73 1.98
N SER A 29 11.97 -1.64 0.99
CA SER A 29 12.01 -2.53 -0.19
C SER A 29 13.28 -2.34 -1.03
N TYR A 30 13.80 -1.12 -1.11
CA TYR A 30 15.01 -0.79 -1.85
C TYR A 30 16.25 -1.38 -1.16
N LEU A 31 16.39 -1.20 0.16
CA LEU A 31 17.43 -1.82 0.99
C LEU A 31 17.41 -3.35 0.88
N LEU A 32 16.22 -3.96 0.93
CA LEU A 32 16.07 -5.40 0.72
C LEU A 32 16.54 -5.87 -0.67
N GLY A 33 16.41 -5.00 -1.69
CA GLY A 33 16.77 -5.29 -3.07
C GLY A 33 18.23 -5.03 -3.43
N ILE A 34 18.88 -3.99 -2.88
CA ILE A 34 20.26 -3.62 -3.23
C ILE A 34 21.25 -4.68 -2.73
N ASP A 35 21.17 -5.03 -1.45
CA ASP A 35 22.30 -5.65 -0.78
C ASP A 35 22.26 -7.17 -0.78
N HIS A 36 21.17 -7.80 -1.25
CA HIS A 36 20.95 -9.23 -1.01
C HIS A 36 21.27 -9.60 0.46
N LEU A 37 20.90 -8.76 1.44
CA LEU A 37 21.24 -8.95 2.86
C LEU A 37 20.82 -10.33 3.42
N LEU A 38 19.94 -11.04 2.71
CA LEU A 38 19.45 -12.39 3.02
C LEU A 38 19.78 -13.44 1.93
N GLY A 39 20.75 -13.16 1.05
CA GLY A 39 20.94 -13.86 -0.22
C GLY A 39 19.79 -13.60 -1.19
N PHE A 40 19.88 -14.07 -2.44
CA PHE A 40 18.75 -14.06 -3.39
C PHE A 40 17.71 -15.11 -2.95
N SER A 41 17.15 -14.91 -1.76
CA SER A 41 16.22 -15.84 -1.17
C SER A 41 14.84 -15.55 -1.73
N ARG A 42 14.14 -16.63 -2.06
CA ARG A 42 12.73 -16.59 -2.43
C ARG A 42 11.90 -15.83 -1.39
N LEU A 43 12.31 -15.91 -0.12
CA LEU A 43 11.70 -15.19 0.98
C LEU A 43 11.82 -13.66 0.83
N ALA A 44 12.99 -13.11 0.48
CA ALA A 44 13.18 -11.67 0.36
C ALA A 44 12.27 -11.06 -0.73
N MET A 45 12.16 -11.72 -1.87
CA MET A 45 11.29 -11.28 -2.96
C MET A 45 9.80 -11.44 -2.61
N ALA A 46 9.41 -12.51 -1.90
CA ALA A 46 8.05 -12.64 -1.36
C ALA A 46 7.71 -11.47 -0.41
N VAL A 47 8.65 -11.06 0.45
CA VAL A 47 8.49 -9.89 1.33
C VAL A 47 8.35 -8.59 0.53
N ILE A 48 9.17 -8.38 -0.49
CA ILE A 48 9.07 -7.19 -1.37
C ILE A 48 7.71 -7.15 -2.07
N LEU A 49 7.21 -8.30 -2.55
CA LEU A 49 5.88 -8.43 -3.14
C LEU A 49 4.78 -8.04 -2.16
N VAL A 50 4.85 -8.53 -0.92
CA VAL A 50 3.89 -8.14 0.14
C VAL A 50 3.96 -6.64 0.39
N ILE A 51 5.15 -6.06 0.51
CA ILE A 51 5.33 -4.60 0.66
C ILE A 51 4.69 -3.84 -0.51
N ALA A 52 4.85 -4.32 -1.74
CA ALA A 52 4.25 -3.69 -2.92
C ALA A 52 2.72 -3.66 -2.84
N PHE A 53 2.07 -4.76 -2.47
CA PHE A 53 0.61 -4.80 -2.33
C PHE A 53 0.09 -3.97 -1.14
N VAL A 54 0.85 -3.90 -0.04
CA VAL A 54 0.55 -2.97 1.07
C VAL A 54 0.55 -1.52 0.57
N LYS A 55 1.53 -1.14 -0.26
CA LYS A 55 1.57 0.20 -0.85
C LYS A 55 0.37 0.47 -1.75
N VAL A 56 -0.03 -0.51 -2.58
CA VAL A 56 -1.24 -0.40 -3.41
C VAL A 56 -2.46 -0.10 -2.54
N TYR A 57 -2.68 -0.87 -1.47
CA TYR A 57 -3.80 -0.66 -0.55
C TYR A 57 -3.80 0.75 0.08
N LEU A 58 -2.64 1.21 0.55
CA LEU A 58 -2.48 2.54 1.14
C LEU A 58 -2.76 3.67 0.12
N VAL A 59 -2.25 3.55 -1.10
CA VAL A 59 -2.49 4.53 -2.16
C VAL A 59 -3.97 4.59 -2.53
N THR A 60 -4.58 3.42 -2.74
CA THR A 60 -6.01 3.31 -3.06
C THR A 60 -6.87 3.97 -1.97
N GLN A 61 -6.63 3.67 -0.70
CA GLN A 61 -7.48 4.14 0.38
C GLN A 61 -7.30 5.63 0.71
N TYR A 62 -6.07 6.14 0.65
CA TYR A 62 -5.74 7.48 1.18
C TYR A 62 -5.45 8.53 0.11
N PHE A 63 -5.08 8.14 -1.11
CA PHE A 63 -4.76 9.08 -2.20
C PHE A 63 -5.76 9.04 -3.35
N MET A 64 -6.36 7.88 -3.67
CA MET A 64 -7.38 7.77 -4.72
C MET A 64 -8.81 8.11 -4.24
N ASP A 65 -8.94 8.59 -3.00
CA ASP A 65 -10.19 8.96 -2.34
C ASP A 65 -11.28 7.86 -2.31
N ILE A 66 -10.87 6.59 -2.47
CA ILE A 66 -11.77 5.43 -2.42
C ILE A 66 -12.48 5.33 -1.08
N ARG A 67 -11.93 5.92 0.00
CA ARG A 67 -12.58 5.98 1.32
C ARG A 67 -13.97 6.62 1.31
N HIS A 68 -14.25 7.56 0.41
CA HIS A 68 -15.57 8.20 0.30
C HIS A 68 -16.43 7.61 -0.84
N ALA A 69 -15.88 6.67 -1.62
CA ALA A 69 -16.60 6.02 -2.71
C ALA A 69 -17.78 5.17 -2.21
N PRO A 70 -18.79 4.92 -3.07
CA PRO A 70 -19.86 3.98 -2.78
C PRO A 70 -19.32 2.56 -2.51
N THR A 71 -20.01 1.81 -1.65
CA THR A 71 -19.52 0.52 -1.12
C THR A 71 -19.21 -0.51 -2.20
N TRP A 72 -19.98 -0.56 -3.29
CA TRP A 72 -19.73 -1.49 -4.39
C TRP A 72 -18.36 -1.25 -5.05
N LEU A 73 -17.96 0.01 -5.25
CA LEU A 73 -16.68 0.35 -5.86
C LEU A 73 -15.52 -0.02 -4.93
N LYS A 74 -15.68 0.24 -3.62
CA LYS A 74 -14.70 -0.18 -2.61
C LYS A 74 -14.48 -1.69 -2.63
N VAL A 75 -15.56 -2.46 -2.70
CA VAL A 75 -15.50 -3.93 -2.72
C VAL A 75 -14.81 -4.43 -3.99
N ILE A 76 -15.14 -3.87 -5.16
CA ILE A 76 -14.49 -4.26 -6.42
C ILE A 76 -12.99 -3.97 -6.37
N VAL A 77 -12.60 -2.76 -5.96
CA VAL A 77 -11.20 -2.37 -5.95
C VAL A 77 -10.41 -3.19 -4.94
N HIS A 78 -10.90 -3.33 -3.70
CA HIS A 78 -10.22 -4.15 -2.69
C HIS A 78 -10.21 -5.63 -3.08
N GLY A 79 -11.32 -6.14 -3.62
CA GLY A 79 -11.42 -7.52 -4.09
C GLY A 79 -10.41 -7.80 -5.20
N TRP A 80 -10.31 -6.92 -6.18
CA TRP A 80 -9.30 -6.99 -7.24
C TRP A 80 -7.87 -6.94 -6.69
N THR A 81 -7.58 -6.04 -5.75
CA THR A 81 -6.25 -5.94 -5.13
C THR A 81 -5.89 -7.21 -4.37
N VAL A 82 -6.78 -7.75 -3.55
CA VAL A 82 -6.55 -8.99 -2.77
C VAL A 82 -6.43 -10.20 -3.68
N LEU A 83 -7.29 -10.30 -4.70
CA LEU A 83 -7.24 -11.38 -5.68
C LEU A 83 -5.90 -11.36 -6.45
N THR A 84 -5.50 -10.21 -6.97
CA THR A 84 -4.23 -10.05 -7.69
C THR A 84 -3.04 -10.34 -6.79
N ALA A 85 -3.08 -9.88 -5.53
CA ALA A 85 -2.05 -10.19 -4.54
C ALA A 85 -1.92 -11.68 -4.29
N GLY A 86 -3.03 -12.36 -4.04
CA GLY A 86 -3.06 -13.81 -3.81
C GLY A 86 -2.54 -14.59 -5.02
N ILE A 87 -2.95 -14.22 -6.24
CA ILE A 87 -2.48 -14.87 -7.47
C ILE A 87 -0.97 -14.67 -7.63
N VAL A 88 -0.47 -13.43 -7.60
CA VAL A 88 0.94 -13.16 -7.87
C VAL A 88 1.85 -13.77 -6.81
N ILE A 89 1.50 -13.64 -5.53
CA ILE A 89 2.28 -14.21 -4.42
C ILE A 89 2.20 -15.75 -4.47
N GLY A 90 1.02 -16.31 -4.73
CA GLY A 90 0.81 -17.75 -4.83
C GLY A 90 1.63 -18.37 -5.98
N LEU A 91 1.62 -17.74 -7.16
CA LEU A 91 2.45 -18.17 -8.28
C LEU A 91 3.94 -18.08 -7.95
N TYR A 92 4.37 -17.00 -7.29
CA TYR A 92 5.77 -16.82 -6.93
C TYR A 92 6.29 -17.87 -5.92
N ILE A 93 5.45 -18.26 -4.96
CA ILE A 93 5.79 -19.27 -3.93
C ILE A 93 5.60 -20.70 -4.46
N GLY A 94 4.65 -20.90 -5.38
CA GLY A 94 4.32 -22.20 -5.95
C GLY A 94 5.21 -22.63 -7.13
N LEU A 95 5.80 -21.68 -7.86
CA LEU A 95 6.65 -21.89 -9.05
C LEU A 95 8.13 -21.71 -8.72
#